data_AF-A0A2R6E411-F1
#
_entry.id   AF-A0A2R6E411-F1
#
_cell.length_a   1.000
_cell.length_b   1.000
_cell.length_c   1.000
_cell.angle_alpha   90.00
_cell.angle_beta   90.00
_cell.angle_gamma   90.00
#
_symmetry.space_group_name_H-M   'P 1'
#
loop_
_entity.id
_entity.type
_entity.pdbx_description
1 polymer ?
#
loop_
_entity_poly.entity_id
_entity_poly.type
_entity_poly.pdbx_seq_one_letter_code
_entity_poly.pdbx_strand_id
1 'polypeptide(L)'
;DGAELDHDTDPTAADSDEDGLADGREIEVGTNATLADTDGDSLADGAEVAGETEGGVAIPDADPLRMDLYVQVSVSNGTDPYSEAERAELRGTWADLPVDNPDGSTGVELHLDQRELNETHVIEEAGDYGRLKERYGADSLGNRSGVYRHLLLLEIDRDYAGRAAAPGTFSVVGGGYTRSFDGLRYRVFVAVHELLHNVVGRLDEDNRCPSEFDGTNAQFHTCEGWLSYDRPDEARFLPDGLAEELERDGLLPADSHR
;
A
#
# COMPACT_ATOMS: atom_id res chain seq x y z
N ASP A 1 -12.06 22.47 -26.60
CA ASP A 1 -12.17 23.90 -26.99
C ASP A 1 -10.79 24.56 -26.86
N GLY A 2 -10.68 25.87 -26.58
CA GLY A 2 -9.39 26.56 -26.55
C GLY A 2 -8.50 26.29 -25.32
N ALA A 3 -9.03 25.62 -24.29
CA ALA A 3 -8.26 25.28 -23.08
C ALA A 3 -7.36 24.05 -23.28
N GLU A 4 -7.79 23.10 -24.11
CA GLU A 4 -7.13 21.79 -24.34
C GLU A 4 -5.76 21.90 -25.05
N LEU A 5 -5.56 22.94 -25.89
CA LEU A 5 -4.29 23.15 -26.60
C LEU A 5 -3.12 23.58 -25.69
N ASP A 6 -3.40 24.14 -24.51
CA ASP A 6 -2.38 24.56 -23.55
C ASP A 6 -1.99 23.42 -22.57
N HIS A 7 -2.73 22.29 -22.60
CA HIS A 7 -2.58 21.15 -21.70
C HIS A 7 -2.21 19.83 -22.41
N ASP A 8 -1.73 19.89 -23.65
CA ASP A 8 -1.36 18.73 -24.47
C ASP A 8 -2.51 17.70 -24.73
N THR A 9 -3.78 18.10 -24.54
CA THR A 9 -4.93 17.24 -24.84
C THR A 9 -5.43 17.42 -26.29
N ASP A 10 -6.02 16.36 -26.87
CA ASP A 10 -6.62 16.44 -28.20
C ASP A 10 -7.97 17.15 -28.08
N PRO A 11 -8.18 18.33 -28.70
CA PRO A 11 -9.42 19.07 -28.55
C PRO A 11 -10.67 18.41 -29.17
N THR A 12 -10.51 17.19 -29.69
CA THR A 12 -11.56 16.32 -30.20
C THR A 12 -11.81 15.07 -29.34
N ALA A 13 -10.92 14.74 -28.41
CA ALA A 13 -11.18 13.82 -27.30
C ALA A 13 -11.78 14.65 -26.15
N ALA A 14 -12.81 14.14 -25.48
CA ALA A 14 -13.42 14.83 -24.33
C ALA A 14 -12.93 14.29 -22.98
N ASP A 15 -12.11 13.23 -23.05
CA ASP A 15 -11.54 12.39 -22.01
C ASP A 15 -10.30 11.79 -22.70
N SER A 16 -9.12 12.35 -22.42
CA SER A 16 -7.90 12.20 -23.22
C SER A 16 -7.07 10.98 -22.82
N ASP A 17 -7.18 10.52 -21.57
CA ASP A 17 -6.53 9.30 -21.06
C ASP A 17 -7.48 8.11 -20.84
N GLU A 18 -8.78 8.31 -21.11
CA GLU A 18 -9.84 7.30 -21.09
C GLU A 18 -10.12 6.73 -19.69
N ASP A 19 -9.93 7.54 -18.64
CA ASP A 19 -10.13 7.14 -17.24
C ASP A 19 -11.59 7.28 -16.76
N GLY A 20 -12.43 7.94 -17.56
CA GLY A 20 -13.85 8.19 -17.29
C GLY A 20 -14.16 9.57 -16.70
N LEU A 21 -13.17 10.43 -16.50
CA LEU A 21 -13.26 11.84 -16.14
C LEU A 21 -13.00 12.69 -17.39
N ALA A 22 -13.88 13.66 -17.67
CA ALA A 22 -13.69 14.51 -18.83
C ALA A 22 -12.55 15.52 -18.59
N ASP A 23 -11.71 15.83 -19.59
CA ASP A 23 -10.57 16.75 -19.46
C ASP A 23 -10.93 18.08 -18.78
N GLY A 24 -12.10 18.64 -19.15
CA GLY A 24 -12.58 19.89 -18.55
C GLY A 24 -12.90 19.77 -17.06
N ARG A 25 -13.36 18.59 -16.61
CA ARG A 25 -13.60 18.28 -15.21
C ARG A 25 -12.29 18.02 -14.47
N GLU A 26 -11.34 17.34 -15.10
CA GLU A 26 -10.01 17.13 -14.54
C GLU A 26 -9.30 18.45 -14.22
N ILE A 27 -9.32 19.40 -15.17
CA ILE A 27 -8.80 20.76 -14.97
C ILE A 27 -9.50 21.46 -13.79
N GLU A 28 -10.80 21.23 -13.58
CA GLU A 28 -11.54 21.81 -12.44
C GLU A 28 -11.17 21.18 -11.09
N VAL A 29 -10.85 19.88 -11.08
CA VAL A 29 -10.48 19.14 -9.87
C VAL A 29 -8.99 19.30 -9.54
N GLY A 30 -8.16 19.52 -10.56
CA GLY A 30 -6.71 19.69 -10.44
C GLY A 30 -5.91 18.49 -10.92
N THR A 31 -6.56 17.47 -11.50
CA THR A 31 -5.91 16.27 -12.04
C THR A 31 -5.31 16.52 -13.41
N ASN A 32 -4.49 15.58 -13.89
CA ASN A 32 -3.81 15.67 -15.17
C ASN A 32 -4.54 14.85 -16.24
N ALA A 33 -5.22 15.56 -17.16
CA ALA A 33 -5.99 14.99 -18.26
C ALA A 33 -5.23 14.16 -19.32
N THR A 34 -3.98 13.79 -19.05
CA THR A 34 -3.20 12.88 -19.90
C THR A 34 -2.66 11.68 -19.10
N LEU A 35 -3.02 11.58 -17.82
CA LEU A 35 -2.64 10.55 -16.88
C LEU A 35 -3.91 10.06 -16.17
N ALA A 36 -4.34 8.84 -16.50
CA ALA A 36 -5.55 8.25 -15.94
C ALA A 36 -5.54 8.09 -14.40
N ASP A 37 -4.38 8.27 -13.75
CA ASP A 37 -4.13 8.18 -12.32
C ASP A 37 -3.10 9.27 -12.00
N THR A 38 -3.54 10.38 -11.40
CA THR A 38 -2.71 11.57 -11.21
C THR A 38 -1.77 11.47 -10.01
N ASP A 39 -2.21 10.82 -8.93
CA ASP A 39 -1.43 10.71 -7.69
C ASP A 39 -0.60 9.42 -7.59
N GLY A 40 -0.84 8.47 -8.48
CA GLY A 40 -0.06 7.26 -8.65
C GLY A 40 -0.45 6.15 -7.68
N ASP A 41 -1.65 6.11 -7.13
CA ASP A 41 -2.04 5.07 -6.16
C ASP A 41 -2.66 3.80 -6.77
N SER A 42 -2.74 3.76 -8.11
CA SER A 42 -3.38 2.75 -8.97
C SER A 42 -4.91 2.80 -9.07
N LEU A 43 -5.54 3.87 -8.60
CA LEU A 43 -6.94 4.22 -8.84
C LEU A 43 -7.03 5.27 -9.94
N ALA A 44 -8.09 5.20 -10.75
CA ALA A 44 -8.28 6.18 -11.80
C ALA A 44 -8.94 7.44 -11.24
N ASP A 45 -8.55 8.63 -11.70
CA ASP A 45 -9.06 9.91 -11.17
C ASP A 45 -10.60 9.95 -11.27
N GLY A 46 -11.15 9.47 -12.38
CA GLY A 46 -12.60 9.32 -12.60
C GLY A 46 -13.28 8.38 -11.60
N ALA A 47 -12.62 7.29 -11.21
CA ALA A 47 -13.13 6.36 -10.21
C ALA A 47 -13.13 6.98 -8.80
N GLU A 48 -12.08 7.71 -8.46
CA GLU A 48 -11.94 8.36 -7.16
C GLU A 48 -12.95 9.49 -6.99
N VAL A 49 -13.13 10.34 -8.01
CA VAL A 49 -14.18 11.36 -8.03
C VAL A 49 -15.59 10.74 -7.92
N ALA A 50 -15.79 9.53 -8.45
CA ALA A 50 -17.04 8.79 -8.32
C ALA A 50 -17.20 8.06 -6.96
N GLY A 51 -16.09 7.79 -6.25
CA GLY A 51 -16.03 6.99 -5.03
C GLY A 51 -16.21 5.48 -5.26
N GLU A 52 -16.09 5.02 -6.51
CA GLU A 52 -16.29 3.62 -6.91
C GLU A 52 -15.52 3.32 -8.20
N THR A 53 -14.83 2.18 -8.26
CA THR A 53 -14.13 1.75 -9.48
C THR A 53 -15.10 1.32 -10.59
N GLU A 54 -14.63 1.23 -11.84
CA GLU A 54 -15.44 0.71 -12.96
C GLU A 54 -16.02 -0.70 -12.67
N GLY A 55 -15.27 -1.51 -11.92
CA GLY A 55 -15.67 -2.84 -11.44
C GLY A 55 -16.73 -2.85 -10.33
N GLY A 56 -17.17 -1.67 -9.89
CA GLY A 56 -18.17 -1.48 -8.86
C GLY A 56 -17.66 -1.65 -7.43
N VAL A 57 -16.37 -1.39 -7.21
CA VAL A 57 -15.74 -1.50 -5.89
C VAL A 57 -15.74 -0.13 -5.22
N ALA A 58 -16.40 -0.04 -4.07
CA ALA A 58 -16.39 1.19 -3.29
C ALA A 58 -14.98 1.54 -2.79
N ILE A 59 -14.57 2.77 -3.09
CA ILE A 59 -13.34 3.44 -2.63
C ILE A 59 -13.77 4.76 -1.95
N PRO A 60 -14.42 4.65 -0.77
CA PRO A 60 -14.96 5.82 -0.09
C PRO A 60 -13.84 6.73 0.38
N ASP A 61 -14.08 8.04 0.26
CA ASP A 61 -13.15 9.08 0.69
C ASP A 61 -11.83 9.08 -0.11
N ALA A 62 -11.82 8.50 -1.32
CA ALA A 62 -10.70 8.59 -2.24
C ALA A 62 -10.43 10.06 -2.67
N ASP A 63 -9.18 10.39 -2.92
CA ASP A 63 -8.75 11.73 -3.34
C ASP A 63 -7.75 11.64 -4.51
N PRO A 64 -8.13 12.05 -5.74
CA PRO A 64 -7.29 11.88 -6.94
C PRO A 64 -6.02 12.74 -6.97
N LEU A 65 -5.75 13.47 -5.89
CA LEU A 65 -4.55 14.27 -5.72
C LEU A 65 -3.75 13.84 -4.49
N ARG A 66 -4.09 12.72 -3.85
CA ARG A 66 -3.40 12.21 -2.66
C ARG A 66 -3.54 10.70 -2.52
N MET A 67 -2.40 10.00 -2.59
CA MET A 67 -2.37 8.54 -2.65
C MET A 67 -3.20 7.86 -1.55
N ASP A 68 -4.06 6.93 -1.95
CA ASP A 68 -4.85 6.09 -1.07
C ASP A 68 -4.38 4.63 -1.05
N LEU A 69 -4.43 4.02 0.13
CA LEU A 69 -4.17 2.59 0.32
C LEU A 69 -5.35 1.90 0.99
N TYR A 70 -6.12 1.15 0.19
CA TYR A 70 -7.23 0.33 0.67
C TYR A 70 -6.74 -1.03 1.17
N VAL A 71 -7.03 -1.34 2.44
CA VAL A 71 -6.63 -2.60 3.08
C VAL A 71 -7.81 -3.27 3.74
N GLN A 72 -8.09 -4.51 3.32
CA GLN A 72 -8.96 -5.39 4.09
C GLN A 72 -8.14 -6.12 5.14
N VAL A 73 -8.44 -5.87 6.41
CA VAL A 73 -7.87 -6.60 7.55
C VAL A 73 -8.79 -7.75 7.90
N SER A 74 -8.38 -8.99 7.64
CA SER A 74 -9.11 -10.18 8.05
C SER A 74 -8.53 -10.70 9.38
N VAL A 75 -9.35 -10.81 10.41
CA VAL A 75 -8.93 -11.22 11.76
C VAL A 75 -9.31 -12.68 11.99
N SER A 76 -8.30 -13.53 12.21
CA SER A 76 -8.47 -14.93 12.59
C SER A 76 -9.25 -15.04 13.91
N ASN A 77 -10.17 -16.01 13.99
CA ASN A 77 -10.94 -16.24 15.22
C ASN A 77 -10.02 -16.62 16.38
N GLY A 78 -10.18 -15.94 17.51
CA GLY A 78 -9.32 -16.06 18.69
C GLY A 78 -8.14 -15.09 18.71
N THR A 79 -7.97 -14.25 17.68
CA THR A 79 -6.99 -13.16 17.65
C THR A 79 -7.68 -11.83 17.97
N ASP A 80 -7.05 -11.01 18.82
CA ASP A 80 -7.58 -9.69 19.15
C ASP A 80 -7.49 -8.75 17.93
N PRO A 81 -8.61 -8.15 17.49
CA PRO A 81 -8.59 -7.17 16.40
C PRO A 81 -7.75 -5.94 16.74
N TYR A 82 -7.42 -5.12 15.73
CA TYR A 82 -6.90 -3.79 16.00
C TYR A 82 -7.97 -2.92 16.66
N SER A 83 -7.60 -2.33 17.79
CA SER A 83 -8.38 -1.29 18.46
C SER A 83 -8.47 -0.03 17.59
N GLU A 84 -9.37 0.89 17.93
CA GLU A 84 -9.44 2.20 17.28
C GLU A 84 -8.12 2.98 17.40
N ALA A 85 -7.45 2.87 18.56
CA ALA A 85 -6.15 3.52 18.75
C ALA A 85 -5.08 2.93 17.81
N GLU A 86 -5.14 1.64 17.52
CA GLU A 86 -4.21 0.99 16.59
C GLU A 86 -4.48 1.33 15.15
N ARG A 87 -5.75 1.39 14.76
CA ARG A 87 -6.12 1.88 13.43
C ARG A 87 -5.76 3.35 13.25
N ALA A 88 -5.90 4.18 14.27
CA ALA A 88 -5.46 5.58 14.23
C ALA A 88 -3.93 5.71 14.14
N GLU A 89 -3.19 4.88 14.89
CA GLU A 89 -1.71 4.87 14.83
C GLU A 89 -1.20 4.36 13.46
N LEU A 90 -1.86 3.35 12.87
CA LEU A 90 -1.61 2.90 11.50
C LEU A 90 -1.79 4.05 10.50
N ARG A 91 -2.97 4.69 10.50
CA ARG A 91 -3.26 5.82 9.60
C ARG A 91 -2.26 6.97 9.76
N GLY A 92 -1.98 7.37 10.99
CA GLY A 92 -1.01 8.43 11.26
C GLY A 92 0.38 8.08 10.73
N THR A 93 0.80 6.83 10.88
CA THR A 93 2.10 6.39 10.37
C THR A 93 2.21 6.47 8.84
N TRP A 94 1.14 6.10 8.12
CA TRP A 94 1.11 6.20 6.66
C TRP A 94 0.99 7.65 6.18
N ALA A 95 0.22 8.49 6.89
CA ALA A 95 0.12 9.92 6.61
C ALA A 95 1.42 10.69 6.88
N ASP A 96 2.28 10.19 7.77
CA ASP A 96 3.59 10.78 8.08
C ASP A 96 4.71 10.29 7.13
N LEU A 97 4.41 9.42 6.15
CA LEU A 97 5.40 8.99 5.16
C LEU A 97 5.86 10.18 4.30
N PRO A 98 7.15 10.28 3.97
CA PRO A 98 7.70 11.42 3.23
C PRO A 98 7.50 11.27 1.71
N VAL A 99 6.27 11.00 1.28
CA VAL A 99 5.88 10.86 -0.15
C VAL A 99 5.10 12.09 -0.55
N ASP A 100 5.59 12.89 -1.49
CA ASP A 100 4.89 14.09 -1.98
C ASP A 100 3.67 13.72 -2.85
N ASN A 101 2.59 14.49 -2.72
CA ASN A 101 1.36 14.34 -3.50
C ASN A 101 1.12 15.55 -4.43
N PRO A 102 0.33 15.39 -5.51
CA PRO A 102 -0.04 16.48 -6.44
C PRO A 102 -0.63 17.74 -5.78
N ASP A 103 -1.40 17.60 -4.69
CA ASP A 103 -1.98 18.72 -3.94
C ASP A 103 -0.96 19.49 -3.05
N GLY A 104 0.28 19.01 -2.96
CA GLY A 104 1.35 19.54 -2.12
C GLY A 104 1.33 19.05 -0.68
N SER A 105 0.47 18.09 -0.35
CA SER A 105 0.52 17.32 0.89
C SER A 105 1.58 16.22 0.82
N THR A 106 1.78 15.50 1.94
CA THR A 106 2.66 14.34 2.00
C THR A 106 1.95 13.13 2.61
N GLY A 107 2.49 11.95 2.33
CA GLY A 107 2.07 10.67 2.90
C GLY A 107 0.93 10.02 2.12
N VAL A 108 0.51 8.86 2.60
CA VAL A 108 -0.52 8.03 1.97
C VAL A 108 -1.70 7.88 2.93
N GLU A 109 -2.92 8.09 2.47
CA GLU A 109 -4.11 7.90 3.28
C GLU A 109 -4.49 6.41 3.35
N LEU A 110 -4.66 5.90 4.58
CA LEU A 110 -4.87 4.45 4.80
C LEU A 110 -6.33 4.13 5.12
N HIS A 111 -6.99 3.42 4.21
CA HIS A 111 -8.37 2.99 4.32
C HIS A 111 -8.47 1.55 4.84
N LEU A 112 -8.81 1.41 6.12
CA LEU A 112 -8.89 0.11 6.79
C LEU A 112 -10.33 -0.41 6.88
N ASP A 113 -10.59 -1.57 6.27
CA ASP A 113 -11.81 -2.37 6.46
C ASP A 113 -11.48 -3.66 7.23
N GLN A 114 -11.77 -3.67 8.53
CA GLN A 114 -11.48 -4.82 9.40
C GLN A 114 -12.69 -5.74 9.56
N ARG A 115 -12.48 -7.04 9.31
CA ARG A 115 -13.50 -8.08 9.33
C ARG A 115 -13.01 -9.31 10.09
N GLU A 116 -13.89 -9.94 10.86
CA GLU A 116 -13.58 -11.21 11.50
C GLU A 116 -13.79 -12.38 10.52
N LEU A 117 -12.89 -13.36 10.58
CA LEU A 117 -13.05 -14.64 9.90
C LEU A 117 -13.80 -15.62 10.77
N ASN A 118 -14.59 -16.48 10.14
CA ASN A 118 -15.24 -17.61 10.81
C ASN A 118 -14.31 -18.81 11.01
N GLU A 119 -13.00 -18.60 10.94
CA GLU A 119 -11.97 -19.64 10.96
C GLU A 119 -10.79 -19.18 11.83
N THR A 120 -10.15 -20.12 12.50
CA THR A 120 -8.92 -19.90 13.26
C THR A 120 -7.73 -20.36 12.42
N HIS A 121 -6.78 -19.46 12.24
CA HIS A 121 -5.48 -19.69 11.61
C HIS A 121 -4.35 -19.42 12.60
N VAL A 122 -3.33 -20.27 12.53
CA VAL A 122 -2.07 -20.14 13.28
C VAL A 122 -0.94 -20.49 12.31
N ILE A 123 0.20 -19.79 12.41
CA ILE A 123 1.42 -20.20 11.69
C ILE A 123 2.37 -20.89 12.68
N GLU A 124 2.56 -22.19 12.48
CA GLU A 124 3.41 -23.07 13.31
C GLU A 124 4.64 -23.57 12.52
N GLU A 125 4.51 -23.67 11.19
CA GLU A 125 5.54 -24.16 10.28
C GLU A 125 5.76 -23.24 9.06
N ALA A 126 6.85 -23.50 8.31
CA ALA A 126 7.29 -22.58 7.26
C ALA A 126 6.33 -22.59 6.06
N GLY A 127 5.63 -23.71 5.85
CA GLY A 127 4.66 -23.91 4.78
C GLY A 127 3.29 -23.28 5.03
N ASP A 128 2.96 -22.90 6.28
CA ASP A 128 1.65 -22.30 6.60
C ASP A 128 1.40 -21.01 5.83
N TYR A 129 2.39 -20.13 5.79
CA TYR A 129 2.30 -18.89 5.03
C TYR A 129 2.00 -19.14 3.55
N GLY A 130 2.64 -20.14 2.94
CA GLY A 130 2.38 -20.50 1.55
C GLY A 130 0.93 -20.93 1.33
N ARG A 131 0.40 -21.78 2.22
CA ARG A 131 -1.01 -22.22 2.18
C ARG A 131 -1.99 -21.07 2.38
N LEU A 132 -1.69 -20.16 3.31
CA LEU A 132 -2.51 -18.98 3.56
C LEU A 132 -2.46 -18.03 2.37
N LYS A 133 -1.29 -17.81 1.75
CA LYS A 133 -1.15 -16.99 0.55
C LYS A 133 -1.90 -17.59 -0.64
N GLU A 134 -1.88 -18.91 -0.83
CA GLU A 134 -2.67 -19.57 -1.87
C GLU A 134 -4.18 -19.38 -1.67
N ARG A 135 -4.63 -19.28 -0.41
CA ARG A 135 -6.05 -19.14 -0.06
C ARG A 135 -6.54 -17.69 -0.01
N TYR A 136 -5.71 -16.80 0.52
CA TYR A 136 -6.03 -15.41 0.87
C TYR A 136 -5.21 -14.38 0.08
N GLY A 137 -4.49 -14.82 -0.96
CA GLY A 137 -3.72 -13.96 -1.86
C GLY A 137 -4.60 -13.10 -2.78
N ALA A 138 -4.03 -12.73 -3.93
CA ALA A 138 -4.54 -11.71 -4.86
C ALA A 138 -6.04 -11.85 -5.18
N ASP A 139 -6.53 -13.07 -5.45
CA ASP A 139 -7.92 -13.26 -5.90
C ASP A 139 -8.94 -13.46 -4.77
N SER A 140 -8.48 -13.46 -3.52
CA SER A 140 -9.32 -13.89 -2.38
C SER A 140 -10.37 -12.88 -1.95
N LEU A 141 -10.27 -11.63 -2.38
CA LEU A 141 -11.17 -10.55 -1.99
C LEU A 141 -12.36 -10.39 -2.94
N GLY A 142 -12.50 -11.26 -3.95
CA GLY A 142 -13.62 -11.24 -4.88
C GLY A 142 -13.55 -10.02 -5.79
N ASN A 143 -14.60 -9.18 -5.80
CA ASN A 143 -14.62 -7.97 -6.61
C ASN A 143 -13.57 -6.93 -6.14
N ARG A 144 -13.14 -7.00 -4.89
CA ARG A 144 -12.11 -6.11 -4.31
C ARG A 144 -10.68 -6.49 -4.67
N SER A 145 -10.46 -7.67 -5.26
CA SER A 145 -9.16 -8.06 -5.80
C SER A 145 -8.73 -7.02 -6.84
N GLY A 146 -7.45 -6.64 -6.85
CA GLY A 146 -6.95 -5.55 -7.71
C GLY A 146 -7.10 -4.14 -7.13
N VAL A 147 -7.93 -3.96 -6.08
CA VAL A 147 -8.14 -2.66 -5.42
C VAL A 147 -7.61 -2.70 -3.98
N TYR A 148 -8.05 -3.68 -3.19
CA TYR A 148 -7.69 -3.79 -1.77
C TYR A 148 -6.47 -4.71 -1.59
N ARG A 149 -5.53 -4.31 -0.73
CA ARG A 149 -4.53 -5.24 -0.16
C ARG A 149 -5.15 -6.08 0.94
N HIS A 150 -4.70 -7.31 1.11
CA HIS A 150 -5.22 -8.20 2.14
C HIS A 150 -4.20 -8.39 3.27
N LEU A 151 -4.57 -7.96 4.49
CA LEU A 151 -3.78 -8.20 5.68
C LEU A 151 -4.51 -9.19 6.60
N LEU A 152 -3.88 -10.33 6.86
CA LEU A 152 -4.43 -11.36 7.74
C LEU A 152 -3.79 -11.25 9.13
N LEU A 153 -4.60 -10.93 10.14
CA LEU A 153 -4.20 -10.83 11.54
C LEU A 153 -4.46 -12.17 12.24
N LEU A 154 -3.41 -12.84 12.71
CA LEU A 154 -3.48 -14.22 13.23
C LEU A 154 -2.44 -14.49 14.32
N GLU A 155 -2.44 -15.69 14.90
CA GLU A 155 -1.40 -16.13 15.85
C GLU A 155 -0.18 -16.72 15.11
N ILE A 156 1.03 -16.27 15.44
CA ILE A 156 2.28 -16.75 14.83
C ILE A 156 3.16 -17.35 15.93
N ASP A 157 3.34 -18.67 15.91
CA ASP A 157 4.24 -19.40 16.81
C ASP A 157 5.61 -19.64 16.13
N ARG A 158 6.25 -18.53 15.74
CA ARG A 158 7.56 -18.50 15.07
C ARG A 158 8.42 -17.37 15.63
N ASP A 159 9.65 -17.28 15.15
CA ASP A 159 10.62 -16.23 15.51
C ASP A 159 10.42 -14.91 14.74
N TYR A 160 9.42 -14.82 13.86
CA TYR A 160 9.01 -13.61 13.17
C TYR A 160 7.62 -13.15 13.60
N ALA A 161 7.36 -11.85 13.41
CA ALA A 161 6.11 -11.22 13.83
C ALA A 161 5.15 -10.88 12.68
N GLY A 162 5.65 -10.86 11.45
CA GLY A 162 4.88 -10.64 10.23
C GLY A 162 5.60 -11.24 9.03
N ARG A 163 4.86 -11.40 7.93
CA ARG A 163 5.44 -11.83 6.66
C ARG A 163 4.58 -11.37 5.49
N ALA A 164 5.23 -10.76 4.52
CA ALA A 164 4.70 -10.44 3.21
C ALA A 164 5.66 -10.94 2.11
N ALA A 165 5.22 -10.81 0.87
CA ALA A 165 6.11 -10.95 -0.29
C ALA A 165 6.26 -9.58 -0.94
N ALA A 166 7.45 -9.27 -1.46
CA ALA A 166 7.70 -8.08 -2.26
C ALA A 166 7.98 -8.45 -3.74
N PRO A 167 7.31 -7.83 -4.71
CA PRO A 167 6.03 -7.15 -4.51
C PRO A 167 4.93 -8.15 -4.13
N GLY A 168 3.88 -7.68 -3.47
CA GLY A 168 2.81 -8.54 -2.99
C GLY A 168 1.48 -7.84 -2.80
N THR A 169 0.45 -8.62 -2.51
CA THR A 169 -0.90 -8.11 -2.25
C THR A 169 -1.48 -8.68 -0.95
N PHE A 170 -0.67 -9.46 -0.24
CA PHE A 170 -1.07 -10.27 0.89
C PHE A 170 0.03 -10.31 1.93
N SER A 171 -0.36 -10.01 3.17
CA SER A 171 0.51 -9.98 4.33
C SER A 171 -0.13 -10.72 5.50
N VAL A 172 0.69 -11.32 6.36
CA VAL A 172 0.27 -11.84 7.67
C VAL A 172 0.94 -11.04 8.78
N VAL A 173 0.19 -10.75 9.84
CA VAL A 173 0.72 -10.08 11.05
C VAL A 173 0.28 -10.85 12.29
N GLY A 174 1.22 -10.99 13.24
CA GLY A 174 0.98 -11.63 14.52
C GLY A 174 0.20 -10.75 15.49
N GLY A 175 -0.91 -11.27 16.03
CA GLY A 175 -1.74 -10.54 17.00
C GLY A 175 -1.22 -10.53 18.44
N GLY A 176 -0.29 -11.42 18.80
CA GLY A 176 0.14 -11.67 20.19
C GLY A 176 1.20 -10.72 20.76
N TYR A 177 1.58 -9.65 20.05
CA TYR A 177 2.69 -8.78 20.47
C TYR A 177 2.21 -7.50 21.15
N THR A 178 2.51 -7.36 22.45
CA THR A 178 2.10 -6.22 23.29
C THR A 178 3.23 -5.23 23.61
N ARG A 179 4.43 -5.47 23.08
CA ARG A 179 5.57 -4.55 23.26
C ARG A 179 5.39 -3.31 22.38
N SER A 180 6.12 -2.25 22.70
CA SER A 180 6.28 -1.08 21.83
C SER A 180 7.66 -1.09 21.18
N PHE A 181 7.76 -0.55 19.97
CA PHE A 181 9.01 -0.31 19.27
C PHE A 181 8.98 1.11 18.71
N ASP A 182 9.99 1.90 19.06
CA ASP A 182 10.11 3.33 18.74
C ASP A 182 8.80 4.14 18.91
N GLY A 183 8.22 4.07 20.11
CA GLY A 183 6.98 4.80 20.43
C GLY A 183 5.69 4.20 19.87
N LEU A 184 5.77 3.28 18.90
CA LEU A 184 4.63 2.61 18.28
C LEU A 184 4.34 1.26 18.93
N ARG A 185 3.09 0.81 18.81
CA ARG A 185 2.76 -0.58 19.20
C ARG A 185 3.40 -1.53 18.20
N TYR A 186 4.04 -2.57 18.70
CA TYR A 186 4.84 -3.47 17.86
C TYR A 186 4.02 -4.12 16.74
N ARG A 187 2.75 -4.47 16.98
CA ARG A 187 1.90 -5.00 15.91
C ARG A 187 1.52 -3.97 14.84
N VAL A 188 1.42 -2.68 15.20
CA VAL A 188 1.21 -1.59 14.22
C VAL A 188 2.46 -1.43 13.37
N PHE A 189 3.61 -1.34 14.02
CA PHE A 189 4.91 -1.31 13.36
C PHE A 189 5.07 -2.44 12.34
N VAL A 190 4.78 -3.68 12.74
CA VAL A 190 4.87 -4.85 11.85
C VAL A 190 3.86 -4.70 10.70
N ALA A 191 2.63 -4.27 10.96
CA ALA A 191 1.65 -4.09 9.89
C ALA A 191 2.05 -3.03 8.86
N VAL A 192 2.60 -1.88 9.28
CA VAL A 192 3.14 -0.89 8.34
C VAL A 192 4.25 -1.49 7.52
N HIS A 193 5.18 -2.20 8.18
CA HIS A 193 6.26 -2.90 7.51
C HIS A 193 5.74 -3.86 6.44
N GLU A 194 4.89 -4.83 6.82
CA GLU A 194 4.42 -5.86 5.90
C GLU A 194 3.50 -5.33 4.80
N LEU A 195 2.87 -4.17 4.99
CA LEU A 195 2.08 -3.51 3.95
C LEU A 195 2.96 -2.76 2.96
N LEU A 196 4.09 -2.20 3.38
CA LEU A 196 5.04 -1.57 2.47
C LEU A 196 5.63 -2.55 1.45
N HIS A 197 5.83 -3.82 1.83
CA HIS A 197 6.13 -4.90 0.87
C HIS A 197 5.11 -5.04 -0.26
N ASN A 198 3.85 -4.64 -0.04
CA ASN A 198 2.78 -4.79 -1.02
C ASN A 198 2.69 -3.63 -2.01
N VAL A 199 3.30 -2.48 -1.69
CA VAL A 199 3.12 -1.25 -2.49
C VAL A 199 4.45 -0.73 -3.04
N VAL A 200 5.57 -1.14 -2.46
CA VAL A 200 6.90 -0.74 -2.91
C VAL A 200 7.40 -1.63 -4.05
N GLY A 201 7.99 -0.98 -5.06
CA GLY A 201 8.71 -1.56 -6.20
C GLY A 201 9.79 -2.59 -5.85
N ARG A 202 10.28 -3.32 -6.87
CA ARG A 202 11.58 -3.99 -6.76
C ARG A 202 12.67 -2.92 -6.84
N LEU A 203 13.54 -2.87 -5.84
CA LEU A 203 14.65 -1.92 -5.82
C LEU A 203 15.67 -2.33 -6.92
N ASP A 204 16.08 -1.41 -7.80
CA ASP A 204 16.84 -1.71 -9.03
C ASP A 204 18.17 -0.93 -9.18
N GLU A 205 18.84 -1.04 -10.33
CA GLU A 205 20.23 -0.60 -10.56
C GLU A 205 20.44 0.93 -10.54
N ASP A 206 19.37 1.72 -10.65
CA ASP A 206 19.42 3.18 -10.46
C ASP A 206 19.43 3.56 -8.96
N ASN A 207 19.15 2.59 -8.08
CA ASN A 207 19.16 2.72 -6.63
C ASN A 207 20.54 2.30 -6.10
N ARG A 208 21.42 3.28 -5.89
CA ARG A 208 22.82 3.06 -5.47
C ARG A 208 22.95 2.25 -4.16
N CYS A 209 23.18 0.94 -4.26
CA CYS A 209 23.67 0.12 -3.14
C CYS A 209 24.95 -0.68 -3.45
N PRO A 210 26.11 -0.05 -3.78
CA PRO A 210 27.31 -0.78 -4.17
C PRO A 210 28.09 -1.44 -3.01
N SER A 211 27.79 -1.12 -1.75
CA SER A 211 28.64 -1.46 -0.59
C SER A 211 28.21 -2.67 0.24
N GLU A 212 27.06 -3.29 -0.02
CA GLU A 212 26.51 -4.36 0.86
C GLU A 212 26.75 -5.79 0.33
N PHE A 213 27.53 -5.91 -0.74
CA PHE A 213 27.85 -7.15 -1.43
C PHE A 213 29.02 -7.96 -0.81
N ASP A 214 29.18 -7.97 0.52
CA ASP A 214 30.19 -8.83 1.18
C ASP A 214 29.63 -10.09 1.86
N GLY A 215 28.31 -10.32 1.75
CA GLY A 215 27.70 -11.61 2.02
C GLY A 215 27.67 -11.96 3.50
N THR A 216 26.71 -11.39 4.22
CA THR A 216 26.02 -12.00 5.38
C THR A 216 24.84 -11.14 5.85
N ASN A 217 24.87 -9.82 5.61
CA ASN A 217 23.84 -8.88 6.06
C ASN A 217 22.62 -8.74 5.11
N ALA A 218 22.72 -9.21 3.87
CA ALA A 218 21.59 -9.30 2.93
C ALA A 218 20.50 -10.30 3.35
N GLN A 219 20.63 -10.97 4.51
CA GLN A 219 19.63 -11.92 5.00
C GLN A 219 18.42 -11.25 5.64
N PHE A 220 18.51 -9.98 6.02
CA PHE A 220 17.39 -9.23 6.57
C PHE A 220 17.58 -7.75 6.26
N HIS A 221 16.92 -7.24 5.22
CA HIS A 221 16.79 -5.81 4.88
C HIS A 221 17.91 -5.20 4.02
N THR A 222 17.67 -5.14 2.69
CA THR A 222 18.32 -4.27 1.66
C THR A 222 17.38 -4.22 0.43
N CYS A 223 17.87 -3.85 -0.77
CA CYS A 223 17.21 -3.81 -2.10
C CYS A 223 16.37 -5.05 -2.53
N GLU A 224 16.11 -5.99 -1.64
CA GLU A 224 15.20 -7.12 -1.81
C GLU A 224 14.07 -7.09 -0.75
N GLY A 225 13.58 -5.89 -0.44
CA GLY A 225 12.29 -5.68 0.19
C GLY A 225 12.28 -5.57 1.71
N TRP A 226 13.20 -4.88 2.38
CA TRP A 226 12.80 -4.32 3.69
C TRP A 226 13.42 -2.94 3.94
N LEU A 227 12.64 -2.11 4.62
CA LEU A 227 12.92 -0.75 5.10
C LEU A 227 13.94 -0.82 6.24
N SER A 228 15.15 -0.30 6.04
CA SER A 228 16.24 -0.42 7.03
C SER A 228 15.99 0.42 8.28
N TYR A 229 16.16 -0.20 9.46
CA TYR A 229 16.32 0.46 10.75
C TYR A 229 17.80 0.77 10.99
N ASP A 230 18.28 1.90 10.49
CA ASP A 230 19.64 2.32 10.83
C ASP A 230 19.74 3.37 11.95
N ARG A 231 18.63 3.90 12.48
CA ARG A 231 18.61 4.55 13.81
C ARG A 231 17.30 4.33 14.57
N PRO A 232 17.33 3.84 15.82
CA PRO A 232 16.17 3.78 16.71
C PRO A 232 15.52 5.13 17.01
N ASP A 233 16.18 6.22 16.61
CA ASP A 233 15.80 7.61 16.76
C ASP A 233 15.43 8.27 15.40
N GLU A 234 15.49 7.51 14.30
CA GLU A 234 15.10 7.93 12.93
C GLU A 234 14.24 6.86 12.22
N ALA A 235 13.37 6.11 12.92
CA ALA A 235 12.50 5.09 12.32
C ALA A 235 11.43 5.71 11.39
N ARG A 236 11.88 6.24 10.26
CA ARG A 236 11.02 6.52 9.11
C ARG A 236 10.81 5.16 8.45
N PHE A 237 9.57 4.70 8.47
CA PHE A 237 9.18 3.47 7.78
C PHE A 237 9.57 3.47 6.32
N LEU A 238 9.79 4.63 5.72
CA LEU A 238 10.20 4.76 4.33
C LEU A 238 11.41 5.70 4.27
N PRO A 239 12.62 5.21 3.93
CA PRO A 239 13.76 6.07 3.66
C PRO A 239 13.46 7.02 2.50
N ASP A 240 14.03 8.23 2.53
CA ASP A 240 13.75 9.27 1.53
C ASP A 240 13.94 8.76 0.08
N GLY A 241 14.98 7.96 -0.20
CA GLY A 241 15.21 7.41 -1.54
C GLY A 241 14.13 6.42 -2.02
N LEU A 242 13.44 5.75 -1.10
CA LEU A 242 12.32 4.87 -1.45
C LEU A 242 11.00 5.63 -1.57
N ALA A 243 10.90 6.77 -0.88
CA ALA A 243 9.79 7.69 -1.09
C ALA A 243 9.87 8.33 -2.48
N GLU A 244 11.06 8.75 -2.91
CA GLU A 244 11.31 9.24 -4.28
C GLU A 244 10.93 8.19 -5.36
N GLU A 245 11.06 6.90 -5.07
CA GLU A 245 10.60 5.83 -5.97
C GLU A 245 9.08 5.74 -6.04
N LEU A 246 8.39 5.80 -4.90
CA LEU A 246 6.93 5.80 -4.87
C LEU A 246 6.35 7.06 -5.54
N GLU A 247 6.98 8.22 -5.36
CA GLU A 247 6.60 9.47 -6.03
C GLU A 247 6.74 9.38 -7.56
N ARG A 248 7.72 8.61 -8.05
CA ARG A 248 7.99 8.46 -9.48
C ARG A 248 7.12 7.40 -10.13
N ASP A 249 6.99 6.24 -9.47
CA ASP A 249 6.42 5.02 -10.07
C ASP A 249 4.99 4.74 -9.59
N GLY A 250 4.54 5.45 -8.56
CA GLY A 250 3.28 5.18 -7.87
C GLY A 250 3.35 3.95 -6.96
N LEU A 251 2.26 3.67 -6.25
CA LEU A 251 2.04 2.42 -5.54
C LEU A 251 1.95 1.28 -6.57
N LEU A 252 2.67 0.19 -6.33
CA LEU A 252 2.53 -0.99 -7.17
C LEU A 252 1.08 -1.50 -7.20
N PRO A 253 0.49 -1.76 -8.37
CA PRO A 253 -0.91 -2.20 -8.49
C PRO A 253 -1.21 -3.47 -7.69
N ALA A 254 -2.47 -3.62 -7.24
CA ALA A 254 -2.90 -4.81 -6.50
C ALA A 254 -3.12 -6.07 -7.38
N ASP A 255 -2.77 -6.02 -8.67
CA ASP A 255 -2.92 -7.12 -9.61
C ASP A 255 -1.60 -7.84 -9.88
N SER A 256 -1.57 -9.13 -9.58
CA SER A 256 -0.39 -10.01 -9.67
C SER A 256 0.05 -10.39 -11.09
N HIS A 257 -0.31 -9.60 -12.10
CA HIS A 257 -0.19 -9.95 -13.51
C HIS A 257 0.55 -8.91 -14.36
N ARG A 258 1.75 -8.49 -13.93
CA ARG A 258 2.83 -8.10 -14.86
C ARG A 258 4.18 -8.60 -14.37
#